data_AF-A0A5E7KBR7-F1
#
_entry.id   AF-A0A5E7KBR7-F1
#
_cell.length_a   1.000
_cell.length_b   1.000
_cell.length_c   1.000
_cell.angle_alpha   90.00
_cell.angle_beta   90.00
_cell.angle_gamma   90.00
#
_symmetry.space_group_name_H-M   'P 1'
#
loop_
_entity.id
_entity.type
_entity.pdbx_description
1 polymer ?
#
loop_
_entity_poly.entity_id
_entity_poly.type
_entity_poly.pdbx_seq_one_letter_code
_entity_poly.pdbx_strand_id
1 'polypeptide(L)'
;MRFLPGLICLLPLLSPLAHAELIDDINDRGELRIALEANTPPFNFKDEGKLTGFEVELGQLLASELDVRADFVVTDSGDLLTGVESGKYDVAINHIAVTPDLKDRFEFSEPYIQTNTQLIAQKEEPRSMLLVQSLTAEKPNTASPVSLAIPFQKGNPAFHASLENALQRIKDDGRMAALEKKWFAADASVAPKP
;
A
#
# COMPACT_ATOMS: atom_id res chain seq x y z
N MET A 1 -43.67 14.26 55.51
CA MET A 1 -43.24 14.37 54.10
C MET A 1 -41.83 14.94 54.09
N ARG A 2 -40.80 14.11 53.86
CA ARG A 2 -39.38 14.54 53.82
C ARG A 2 -38.91 14.39 52.37
N PHE A 3 -38.61 15.52 51.73
CA PHE A 3 -38.05 15.58 50.39
C PHE A 3 -36.56 15.23 50.45
N LEU A 4 -36.13 14.25 49.65
CA LEU A 4 -34.73 13.93 49.41
C LEU A 4 -34.32 14.60 48.09
N PRO A 5 -33.37 15.54 48.05
CA PRO A 5 -32.91 16.12 46.80
C PRO A 5 -31.97 15.12 46.11
N GLY A 6 -32.34 14.74 44.89
CA GLY A 6 -31.55 13.85 44.04
C GLY A 6 -30.24 14.50 43.63
N LEU A 7 -29.13 13.84 43.97
CA LEU A 7 -27.80 14.12 43.48
C LEU A 7 -27.69 13.56 42.05
N ILE A 8 -27.85 14.41 41.04
CA ILE A 8 -27.54 14.08 39.64
C ILE A 8 -26.02 14.06 39.51
N CYS A 9 -25.42 12.87 39.60
CA CYS A 9 -24.03 12.65 39.21
C CYS A 9 -23.93 12.81 37.69
N LEU A 10 -23.43 13.97 37.24
CA LEU A 10 -23.03 14.19 35.86
C LEU A 10 -21.72 13.41 35.64
N LEU A 11 -21.82 12.15 35.19
CA LEU A 11 -20.67 11.39 34.70
C LEU A 11 -20.11 12.13 33.47
N PRO A 12 -18.85 12.59 33.47
CA PRO A 12 -18.23 13.06 32.24
C PRO A 12 -18.20 11.85 31.30
N LEU A 13 -18.90 11.97 30.17
CA LEU A 13 -18.69 11.11 29.02
C LEU A 13 -17.23 11.29 28.61
N LEU A 14 -16.35 10.46 29.15
CA LEU A 14 -15.04 10.20 28.58
C LEU A 14 -15.34 9.53 27.24
N SER A 15 -15.52 10.34 26.20
CA SER A 15 -15.55 9.87 24.82
C SER A 15 -14.27 9.07 24.61
N PRO A 16 -14.35 7.77 24.30
CA PRO A 16 -13.17 7.01 23.99
C PRO A 16 -12.57 7.63 22.73
N LEU A 17 -11.46 8.34 22.92
CA LEU A 17 -10.33 8.30 22.01
C LEU A 17 -10.67 8.64 20.55
N ALA A 18 -10.98 9.90 20.26
CA ALA A 18 -10.71 10.44 18.93
C ALA A 18 -9.18 10.55 18.79
N HIS A 19 -8.51 9.43 18.53
CA HIS A 19 -7.20 9.49 17.88
C HIS A 19 -7.45 10.06 16.48
N ALA A 20 -6.65 11.05 16.08
CA ALA A 20 -6.65 11.50 14.70
C ALA A 20 -6.29 10.28 13.84
N GLU A 21 -7.22 9.86 12.99
CA GLU A 21 -7.01 8.75 12.08
C GLU A 21 -6.12 9.21 10.94
N LEU A 22 -5.28 8.32 10.42
CA LEU A 22 -4.43 8.61 9.26
C LEU A 22 -5.23 9.20 8.07
N ILE A 23 -6.47 8.77 7.87
CA ILE A 23 -7.32 9.30 6.78
C ILE A 23 -7.68 10.78 6.96
N ASP A 24 -7.89 11.23 8.20
CA ASP A 24 -8.18 12.63 8.48
C ASP A 24 -6.94 13.48 8.17
N ASP A 25 -5.76 13.03 8.62
CA ASP A 25 -4.51 13.71 8.31
C ASP A 25 -4.26 13.77 6.79
N ILE A 26 -4.56 12.69 6.03
CA ILE A 26 -4.45 12.62 4.57
C ILE A 26 -5.33 13.68 3.91
N ASN A 27 -6.59 13.76 4.34
CA ASN A 27 -7.56 14.70 3.80
C ASN A 27 -7.18 16.14 4.12
N ASP A 28 -6.73 16.41 5.34
CA ASP A 28 -6.33 17.75 5.79
C ASP A 28 -5.12 18.28 5.00
N ARG A 29 -4.15 17.42 4.67
CA ARG A 29 -3.01 17.81 3.81
C ARG A 29 -3.31 17.75 2.31
N GLY A 30 -4.37 17.06 1.90
CA GLY A 30 -4.76 16.88 0.50
C GLY A 30 -3.78 16.03 -0.33
N GLU A 31 -3.01 15.15 0.31
CA GLU A 31 -2.06 14.27 -0.37
C GLU A 31 -1.83 12.94 0.37
N LEU A 32 -1.73 11.85 -0.41
CA LEU A 32 -1.30 10.53 0.03
C LEU A 32 0.21 10.39 -0.24
N ARG A 33 1.01 10.24 0.82
CA ARG A 33 2.47 10.09 0.74
C ARG A 33 2.84 8.62 0.52
N ILE A 34 3.35 8.32 -0.66
CA ILE A 34 3.60 6.97 -1.16
C ILE A 34 5.11 6.74 -1.30
N ALA A 35 5.66 5.82 -0.51
CA ALA A 35 7.07 5.44 -0.60
C ALA A 35 7.31 4.30 -1.60
N LEU A 36 8.39 4.43 -2.40
CA LEU A 36 8.88 3.40 -3.34
C LEU A 36 10.37 3.60 -3.65
N GLU A 37 10.99 2.64 -4.33
CA GLU A 37 12.44 2.69 -4.64
C GLU A 37 12.77 3.23 -6.04
N ALA A 38 11.82 3.18 -6.96
CA ALA A 38 11.93 3.59 -8.35
C ALA A 38 13.05 2.87 -9.14
N ASN A 39 13.27 1.58 -8.87
CA ASN A 39 14.36 0.78 -9.45
C ASN A 39 13.94 -0.58 -10.03
N THR A 40 12.64 -0.91 -10.06
CA THR A 40 12.14 -2.22 -10.50
C THR A 40 11.11 -2.10 -11.62
N PRO A 41 11.52 -2.08 -12.91
CA PRO A 41 10.60 -2.22 -14.02
C PRO A 41 9.92 -3.60 -14.06
N PRO A 42 8.65 -3.72 -14.47
CA PRO A 42 7.72 -2.65 -14.86
C PRO A 42 6.90 -2.08 -13.67
N PHE A 43 7.28 -2.38 -12.43
CA PHE A 43 6.51 -2.05 -11.22
C PHE A 43 6.63 -0.57 -10.83
N ASN A 44 7.82 -0.13 -10.43
CA ASN A 44 8.11 1.27 -10.18
C ASN A 44 9.56 1.56 -10.59
N PHE A 45 9.75 2.49 -11.52
CA PHE A 45 11.06 2.79 -12.08
C PHE A 45 11.12 4.20 -12.64
N LYS A 46 12.32 4.65 -13.03
CA LYS A 46 12.47 5.90 -13.78
C LYS A 46 12.71 5.61 -15.25
N ASP A 47 11.92 6.25 -16.11
CA ASP A 47 12.11 6.31 -17.55
C ASP A 47 12.42 7.75 -17.94
N GLU A 48 13.55 7.99 -18.60
CA GLU A 48 14.04 9.35 -18.90
C GLU A 48 14.02 10.32 -17.69
N GLY A 49 14.30 9.79 -16.50
CA GLY A 49 14.28 10.54 -15.23
C GLY A 49 12.89 10.78 -14.63
N LYS A 50 11.80 10.34 -15.29
CA LYS A 50 10.43 10.43 -14.79
C LYS A 50 10.02 9.15 -14.10
N LEU A 51 9.41 9.28 -12.92
CA LEU A 51 8.86 8.16 -12.18
C LEU A 51 7.64 7.58 -12.93
N THR A 52 7.66 6.27 -13.19
CA THR A 52 6.64 5.55 -13.94
C THR A 52 6.57 4.08 -13.51
N GLY A 53 5.57 3.34 -14.00
CA GLY A 53 5.37 1.92 -13.72
C GLY A 53 3.98 1.61 -13.20
N PHE A 54 3.66 0.31 -13.13
CA PHE A 54 2.39 -0.20 -12.64
C PHE A 54 2.01 0.34 -11.26
N GLU A 55 2.95 0.32 -10.30
CA GLU A 55 2.72 0.73 -8.90
C GLU A 55 2.62 2.25 -8.74
N VAL A 56 3.27 2.99 -9.64
CA VAL A 56 3.13 4.46 -9.72
C VAL A 56 1.73 4.82 -10.19
N GLU A 57 1.24 4.18 -11.26
CA GLU A 57 -0.10 4.43 -11.77
C GLU A 57 -1.19 3.91 -10.81
N LEU A 58 -0.97 2.79 -10.13
CA LEU A 58 -1.84 2.32 -9.05
C LEU A 58 -1.91 3.33 -7.90
N GLY A 59 -0.77 3.85 -7.44
CA GLY A 59 -0.73 4.87 -6.40
C GLY A 59 -1.49 6.15 -6.77
N GLN A 60 -1.40 6.57 -8.04
CA GLN A 60 -2.18 7.71 -8.55
C GLN A 60 -3.68 7.44 -8.54
N LEU A 61 -4.12 6.24 -8.95
CA LEU A 61 -5.52 5.86 -8.88
C LEU A 61 -6.05 5.83 -7.45
N LEU A 62 -5.27 5.25 -6.52
CA LEU A 62 -5.66 5.19 -5.12
C LEU A 62 -5.81 6.58 -4.51
N ALA A 63 -4.83 7.47 -4.73
CA ALA A 63 -4.95 8.86 -4.28
C ALA A 63 -6.18 9.56 -4.87
N SER A 64 -6.47 9.33 -6.16
CA SER A 64 -7.66 9.88 -6.81
C SER A 64 -8.97 9.36 -6.21
N GLU A 65 -9.05 8.08 -5.83
CA GLU A 65 -10.24 7.51 -5.16
C GLU A 65 -10.43 8.06 -3.74
N LEU A 66 -9.35 8.50 -3.11
CA LEU A 66 -9.34 9.17 -1.81
C LEU A 66 -9.52 10.69 -1.93
N ASP A 67 -9.75 11.23 -3.13
CA ASP A 67 -9.90 12.67 -3.41
C ASP A 67 -8.69 13.52 -2.97
N VAL A 68 -7.47 12.95 -3.08
CA VAL A 68 -6.20 13.61 -2.75
C VAL A 68 -5.17 13.45 -3.86
N ARG A 69 -4.08 14.21 -3.79
CA ARG A 69 -2.94 14.05 -4.73
C ARG A 69 -2.04 12.90 -4.29
N ALA A 70 -1.42 12.19 -5.24
CA ALA A 70 -0.33 11.29 -4.92
C ALA A 70 0.98 12.10 -4.74
N ASP A 71 1.64 11.94 -3.60
CA ASP A 71 2.99 12.45 -3.35
C ASP A 71 3.97 11.27 -3.26
N PHE A 72 4.79 11.08 -4.29
CA PHE A 72 5.72 9.96 -4.35
C PHE A 72 7.07 10.32 -3.74
N VAL A 73 7.51 9.53 -2.77
CA VAL A 73 8.83 9.66 -2.16
C VAL A 73 9.70 8.47 -2.58
N VAL A 74 10.72 8.76 -3.40
CA VAL A 74 11.76 7.80 -3.75
C VAL A 74 12.72 7.65 -2.57
N THR A 75 12.87 6.43 -2.05
CA THR A 75 13.66 6.12 -0.86
C THR A 75 14.37 4.77 -1.01
N ASP A 76 15.40 4.51 -0.21
CA ASP A 76 16.11 3.22 -0.23
C ASP A 76 15.34 2.13 0.53
N SER A 77 15.55 0.85 0.16
CA SER A 77 14.77 -0.28 0.70
C SER A 77 14.87 -0.43 2.23
N GLY A 78 15.98 0.00 2.84
CA GLY A 78 16.18 -0.04 4.30
C GLY A 78 15.32 0.96 5.09
N ASP A 79 14.95 2.08 4.45
CA ASP A 79 14.22 3.18 5.09
C ASP A 79 12.73 3.20 4.74
N LEU A 80 12.33 2.41 3.75
CA LEU A 80 10.98 2.40 3.20
C LEU A 80 9.93 1.99 4.25
N LEU A 81 10.10 0.82 4.86
CA LEU A 81 9.15 0.29 5.84
C LEU A 81 9.22 1.00 7.19
N THR A 82 10.42 1.40 7.63
CA THR A 82 10.60 2.19 8.86
C THR A 82 10.01 3.60 8.70
N GLY A 83 10.03 4.16 7.49
CA GLY A 83 9.35 5.40 7.15
C GLY A 83 7.83 5.30 7.26
N VAL A 84 7.23 4.18 6.82
CA VAL A 84 5.81 3.89 7.04
C VAL A 84 5.52 3.72 8.54
N GLU A 85 6.30 2.92 9.25
CA GLU A 85 6.12 2.62 10.67
C GLU A 85 6.17 3.89 11.54
N SER A 86 7.04 4.85 11.18
CA SER A 86 7.18 6.13 11.88
C SER A 86 6.22 7.23 11.42
N GLY A 87 5.50 7.03 10.31
CA GLY A 87 4.51 7.99 9.78
C GLY A 87 5.14 9.08 8.93
N LYS A 88 6.41 8.90 8.56
CA LYS A 88 7.08 9.70 7.53
C LYS A 88 6.37 9.55 6.18
N TYR A 89 5.85 8.35 5.91
CA TYR A 89 5.03 8.01 4.74
C TYR A 89 3.73 7.35 5.21
N ASP A 90 2.69 7.44 4.40
CA ASP A 90 1.38 6.86 4.75
C ASP A 90 1.31 5.39 4.36
N VAL A 91 1.83 5.11 3.16
CA VAL A 91 1.86 3.77 2.56
C VAL A 91 3.18 3.54 1.84
N ALA A 92 3.50 2.28 1.60
CA ALA A 92 4.51 1.91 0.61
C ALA A 92 3.90 1.04 -0.49
N ILE A 93 4.13 1.40 -1.75
CA ILE A 93 3.71 0.60 -2.91
C ILE A 93 4.97 0.22 -3.68
N ASN A 94 5.55 -0.89 -3.27
CA ASN A 94 6.87 -1.33 -3.73
C ASN A 94 6.94 -2.86 -3.63
N HIS A 95 6.15 -3.56 -4.43
CA HIS A 95 6.09 -5.04 -4.58
C HIS A 95 6.29 -5.82 -3.28
N ILE A 96 5.56 -5.42 -2.23
CA ILE A 96 5.76 -5.96 -0.88
C ILE A 96 4.91 -7.21 -0.70
N ALA A 97 5.58 -8.35 -0.58
CA ALA A 97 4.91 -9.59 -0.25
C ALA A 97 4.53 -9.61 1.23
N VAL A 98 3.29 -10.03 1.50
CA VAL A 98 2.79 -10.16 2.86
C VAL A 98 3.49 -11.31 3.58
N THR A 99 4.15 -11.03 4.71
CA THR A 99 4.80 -12.04 5.57
C THR A 99 4.26 -11.95 7.01
N PRO A 100 4.36 -13.04 7.81
CA PRO A 100 3.98 -12.99 9.23
C PRO A 100 4.71 -11.88 10.01
N ASP A 101 6.02 -11.76 9.81
CA ASP A 101 6.86 -10.76 10.49
C ASP A 101 6.42 -9.32 10.18
N LEU A 102 5.99 -9.04 8.94
CA LEU A 102 5.48 -7.72 8.59
C LEU A 102 4.06 -7.51 9.10
N LYS A 103 3.22 -8.53 9.17
CA LYS A 103 1.87 -8.44 9.78
C LYS A 103 1.91 -8.13 11.28
N ASP A 104 3.00 -8.47 11.96
CA ASP A 104 3.21 -8.08 13.35
C ASP A 104 3.49 -6.58 13.51
N ARG A 105 3.95 -5.91 12.45
CA ARG A 105 4.37 -4.49 12.48
C ARG A 105 3.43 -3.55 11.73
N PHE A 106 2.75 -4.04 10.70
CA PHE A 106 1.91 -3.25 9.78
C PHE A 106 0.52 -3.85 9.63
N GLU A 107 -0.43 -3.00 9.27
CA GLU A 107 -1.65 -3.44 8.59
C GLU A 107 -1.39 -3.44 7.07
N PHE A 108 -2.16 -4.24 6.34
CA PHE A 108 -2.01 -4.43 4.90
C PHE A 108 -3.36 -4.28 4.22
N SER A 109 -3.34 -3.70 3.01
CA SER A 109 -4.47 -3.81 2.10
C SER A 109 -4.76 -5.26 1.70
N GLU A 110 -5.91 -5.51 1.09
CA GLU A 110 -6.09 -6.66 0.23
C GLU A 110 -5.02 -6.66 -0.87
N PRO A 111 -4.55 -7.83 -1.33
CA PRO A 111 -3.56 -7.89 -2.38
C PRO A 111 -4.04 -7.21 -3.68
N TYR A 112 -3.17 -6.40 -4.27
CA TYR A 112 -3.39 -5.78 -5.58
C TYR A 112 -2.85 -6.65 -6.73
N ILE A 113 -1.93 -7.57 -6.43
CA ILE A 113 -1.49 -8.64 -7.32
C ILE A 113 -1.51 -9.95 -6.54
N GLN A 114 -2.15 -10.97 -7.12
CA GLN A 114 -2.04 -12.36 -6.70
C GLN A 114 -1.48 -13.16 -7.88
N THR A 115 -0.22 -13.59 -7.79
CA THR A 115 0.37 -14.42 -8.86
C THR A 115 0.89 -15.73 -8.30
N ASN A 116 0.77 -16.79 -9.11
CA ASN A 116 1.55 -18.00 -8.89
C ASN A 116 3.01 -17.70 -9.22
N THR A 117 3.92 -18.09 -8.33
CA THR A 117 5.38 -17.90 -8.38
C THR A 117 6.04 -18.21 -9.73
N GLN A 118 5.41 -19.01 -10.59
CA GLN A 118 5.91 -19.36 -11.93
C GLN A 118 5.90 -18.21 -12.95
N LEU A 119 5.11 -17.15 -12.78
CA LEU A 119 5.14 -15.98 -13.67
C LEU A 119 6.23 -14.97 -13.28
N ILE A 120 6.50 -14.84 -11.98
CA ILE A 120 7.60 -14.01 -11.45
C ILE A 120 8.97 -14.63 -11.82
N ALA A 121 9.04 -15.96 -11.95
CA ALA A 121 10.28 -16.68 -12.25
C ALA A 121 10.68 -16.68 -13.75
N GLN A 122 9.77 -16.38 -14.69
CA GLN A 122 10.06 -16.44 -16.13
C GLN A 122 10.55 -15.13 -16.75
N LYS A 123 10.52 -14.01 -16.01
CA LYS A 123 11.09 -12.73 -16.45
C LYS A 123 12.34 -12.45 -15.62
N GLU A 124 13.48 -12.98 -16.07
CA GLU A 124 14.79 -12.64 -15.50
C GLU A 124 15.14 -11.20 -15.85
N GLU A 125 15.09 -10.29 -14.87
CA GLU A 125 15.77 -8.97 -14.74
C GLU A 125 15.34 -8.40 -13.34
N PRO A 126 16.06 -7.44 -12.71
CA PRO A 126 16.43 -7.46 -11.29
C PRO A 126 15.26 -7.56 -10.32
N ARG A 127 15.38 -8.49 -9.36
CA ARG A 127 14.42 -8.70 -8.27
C ARG A 127 14.70 -7.70 -7.16
N SER A 128 13.65 -7.12 -6.59
CA SER A 128 13.80 -6.33 -5.38
C SER A 128 14.30 -7.19 -4.23
N MET A 129 15.19 -6.61 -3.41
CA MET A 129 15.73 -7.32 -2.26
C MET A 129 14.63 -7.70 -1.26
N LEU A 130 13.55 -6.93 -1.18
CA LEU A 130 12.40 -7.26 -0.34
C LEU A 130 11.67 -8.50 -0.84
N LEU A 131 11.43 -8.63 -2.15
CA LEU A 131 10.86 -9.83 -2.74
C LEU A 131 11.77 -11.05 -2.53
N VAL A 132 13.08 -10.88 -2.71
CA VAL A 132 14.06 -11.95 -2.44
C VAL A 132 14.03 -12.37 -0.97
N GLN A 133 14.01 -11.40 -0.04
CA GLN A 133 13.93 -11.67 1.39
C GLN A 133 12.66 -12.43 1.76
N SER A 134 11.49 -12.01 1.26
CA SER A 134 10.22 -12.72 1.48
C SER A 134 10.25 -14.15 0.95
N LEU A 135 10.86 -14.38 -0.22
CA LEU A 135 11.00 -15.72 -0.81
C LEU A 135 12.01 -16.61 -0.05
N THR A 136 13.02 -16.02 0.60
CA THR A 136 14.02 -16.76 1.40
C THR A 136 13.62 -17.01 2.84
N ALA A 137 12.72 -16.18 3.40
CA ALA A 137 12.17 -16.34 4.74
C ALA A 137 11.16 -17.50 4.82
N GLU A 138 10.47 -17.81 3.72
CA GLU A 138 9.77 -19.07 3.58
C GLU A 138 10.78 -20.20 3.28
N LYS A 139 10.82 -21.26 4.10
CA LYS A 139 11.50 -22.51 3.73
C LYS A 139 11.01 -22.94 2.34
N PRO A 140 11.87 -23.49 1.46
CA PRO A 140 11.51 -23.80 0.09
C PRO A 140 10.55 -25.00 0.06
N ASN A 141 9.26 -24.72 0.27
CA ASN A 141 8.19 -25.58 -0.16
C ASN A 141 7.49 -24.86 -1.31
N THR A 142 7.61 -25.50 -2.46
CA THR A 142 7.10 -25.09 -3.76
C THR A 142 5.63 -24.68 -3.71
N ALA A 143 5.32 -23.55 -4.38
CA ALA A 143 3.98 -23.12 -4.82
C ALA A 143 3.07 -22.32 -3.86
N SER A 144 3.60 -21.48 -2.96
CA SER A 144 2.77 -20.42 -2.35
C SER A 144 2.54 -19.27 -3.34
N PRO A 145 1.29 -18.77 -3.51
CA PRO A 145 1.03 -17.57 -4.30
C PRO A 145 1.65 -16.35 -3.62
N VAL A 146 2.42 -15.55 -4.37
CA VAL A 146 2.94 -14.27 -3.86
C VAL A 146 1.82 -13.25 -3.97
N SER A 147 1.40 -12.74 -2.81
CA SER A 147 0.40 -11.69 -2.69
C SER A 147 1.09 -10.38 -2.38
N LEU A 148 1.08 -9.46 -3.35
CA LEU A 148 1.62 -8.11 -3.18
C LEU A 148 0.52 -7.21 -2.62
N ALA A 149 0.80 -6.56 -1.49
CA ALA A 149 -0.16 -5.71 -0.78
C ALA A 149 0.52 -4.43 -0.26
N ILE A 150 -0.30 -3.46 0.15
CA ILE A 150 0.16 -2.13 0.55
C ILE A 150 0.21 -2.08 2.09
N PRO A 151 1.40 -2.06 2.72
CA PRO A 151 1.52 -1.85 4.15
C PRO A 151 1.25 -0.39 4.54
N PHE A 152 0.64 -0.22 5.70
CA PHE A 152 0.45 1.04 6.40
C PHE A 152 0.50 0.84 7.93
N GLN A 153 0.48 1.94 8.68
CA GLN A 153 0.55 1.89 10.14
C GLN A 153 -0.65 1.16 10.76
N LYS A 154 -0.38 0.34 11.79
CA LYS A 154 -1.42 -0.32 12.58
C LYS A 154 -2.34 0.68 13.28
N GLY A 155 -3.60 0.27 13.45
CA GLY A 155 -4.55 1.00 14.27
C GLY A 155 -5.21 2.16 13.53
N ASN A 156 -5.30 2.06 12.19
CA ASN A 156 -5.97 3.05 11.35
C ASN A 156 -7.15 2.41 10.59
N PRO A 157 -8.19 1.91 11.30
CA PRO A 157 -9.30 1.19 10.67
C PRO A 157 -10.09 2.03 9.67
N ALA A 158 -10.19 3.35 9.86
CA ALA A 158 -10.90 4.22 8.91
C ALA A 158 -10.11 4.41 7.62
N PHE A 159 -8.78 4.54 7.73
CA PHE A 159 -7.89 4.54 6.57
C PHE A 159 -7.92 3.19 5.86
N HIS A 160 -7.85 2.08 6.60
CA HIS A 160 -7.93 0.74 6.03
C HIS A 160 -9.20 0.57 5.19
N ALA A 161 -10.37 0.88 5.76
CA ALA A 161 -11.64 0.80 5.04
C ALA A 161 -11.68 1.69 3.79
N SER A 162 -11.13 2.91 3.87
CA SER A 162 -11.04 3.83 2.73
C SER A 162 -10.14 3.26 1.62
N LEU A 163 -8.99 2.71 1.98
CA LEU A 163 -8.04 2.09 1.05
C LEU A 163 -8.65 0.85 0.37
N GLU A 164 -9.36 -0.01 1.11
CA GLU A 164 -10.05 -1.17 0.55
C GLU A 164 -11.14 -0.76 -0.44
N ASN A 165 -11.97 0.22 -0.07
CA ASN A 165 -13.02 0.71 -0.95
C ASN A 165 -12.45 1.32 -2.24
N ALA A 166 -11.35 2.07 -2.14
CA ALA A 166 -10.63 2.60 -3.30
C ALA A 166 -10.12 1.48 -4.21
N LEU A 167 -9.42 0.49 -3.63
CA LEU A 167 -8.89 -0.64 -4.37
C LEU A 167 -10.01 -1.47 -5.03
N GLN A 168 -11.14 -1.66 -4.34
CA GLN A 168 -12.29 -2.39 -4.87
C GLN A 168 -12.94 -1.65 -6.04
N ARG A 169 -13.10 -0.31 -5.98
CA ARG A 169 -13.64 0.47 -7.10
C ARG A 169 -12.73 0.39 -8.32
N ILE A 170 -11.41 0.50 -8.15
CA ILE A 170 -10.42 0.36 -9.22
C ILE A 170 -10.49 -1.03 -9.87
N LYS A 171 -10.80 -2.08 -9.09
CA LYS A 171 -11.02 -3.44 -9.60
C LYS A 171 -12.36 -3.54 -10.34
N ASP A 172 -13.45 -3.05 -9.75
CA ASP A 172 -14.81 -3.18 -10.26
C ASP A 172 -15.05 -2.43 -11.58
N ASP A 173 -14.44 -1.26 -11.76
CA ASP A 173 -14.56 -0.47 -12.98
C ASP A 173 -13.53 -0.83 -14.07
N GLY A 174 -12.69 -1.85 -13.82
CA GLY A 174 -11.75 -2.40 -14.78
C GLY A 174 -10.45 -1.61 -14.94
N ARG A 175 -10.22 -0.53 -14.18
CA ARG A 175 -8.94 0.19 -14.20
C ARG A 175 -7.78 -0.69 -13.77
N MET A 176 -7.95 -1.58 -12.80
CA MET A 176 -6.93 -2.56 -12.42
C MET A 176 -6.56 -3.46 -13.62
N ALA A 177 -7.55 -4.04 -14.28
CA ALA A 177 -7.33 -4.90 -15.44
C ALA A 177 -6.65 -4.15 -16.60
N ALA A 178 -6.96 -2.86 -16.78
CA ALA A 178 -6.28 -2.00 -17.74
C ALA A 178 -4.80 -1.76 -17.39
N LEU A 179 -4.48 -1.51 -16.11
CA LEU A 179 -3.09 -1.41 -15.63
C LEU A 179 -2.33 -2.71 -15.85
N GLU A 180 -2.92 -3.85 -15.48
CA GLU A 180 -2.28 -5.16 -15.65
C GLU A 180 -2.00 -5.45 -17.12
N LYS A 181 -2.98 -5.20 -17.99
CA LYS A 181 -2.80 -5.36 -19.45
C LYS A 181 -1.69 -4.45 -19.97
N LYS A 182 -1.64 -3.19 -19.54
CA LYS A 182 -0.64 -2.23 -19.99
C LYS A 182 0.78 -2.64 -19.61
N TRP A 183 0.99 -3.07 -18.37
CA TRP A 183 2.32 -3.28 -17.81
C TRP A 183 2.81 -4.73 -17.87
N PHE A 184 1.90 -5.71 -17.96
CA PHE A 184 2.24 -7.14 -17.88
C PHE A 184 1.80 -7.97 -19.09
N ALA A 185 1.03 -7.45 -20.06
CA ALA A 185 0.75 -8.22 -21.28
C ALA A 185 2.06 -8.51 -22.05
N ALA A 186 2.14 -9.69 -22.67
CA ALA A 186 3.35 -10.20 -23.36
C ALA A 186 3.91 -9.24 -24.44
N ASP A 187 3.06 -8.38 -25.01
CA ASP A 187 3.42 -7.39 -26.04
C ASP A 187 4.01 -6.09 -25.47
N ALA A 188 4.00 -5.87 -24.14
CA ALA A 188 4.60 -4.70 -23.49
C ALA A 188 6.14 -4.82 -23.34
N SER A 189 6.75 -5.85 -23.95
CA SER A 189 8.20 -6.12 -23.92
C SER A 189 9.03 -5.29 -24.91
N VAL A 190 8.42 -4.36 -25.64
CA VAL A 190 9.18 -3.39 -26.45
C VAL A 190 9.64 -2.25 -25.53
N ALA A 191 10.80 -2.43 -24.90
CA ALA A 191 11.57 -1.32 -24.35
C ALA A 191 11.69 -0.21 -25.41
N PRO A 192 11.61 1.08 -25.05
CA PRO A 192 11.89 2.15 -26.00
C PRO A 192 13.32 1.96 -26.51
N LYS A 193 13.45 1.70 -27.82
CA LYS A 193 14.73 1.54 -28.50
C LYS A 193 15.40 2.93 -28.56
N PRO A 194 16.74 3.03 -28.34
CA PRO A 194 17.46 4.29 -28.34
C PRO A 194 17.34 5.07 -29.66
#